data_AF-A0A9E4A6X2-F1
#
_entry.id   AF-A0A9E4A6X2-F1
#
_cell.length_a   1.000
_cell.length_b   1.000
_cell.length_c   1.000
_cell.angle_alpha   90.00
_cell.angle_beta   90.00
_cell.angle_gamma   90.00
#
_symmetry.space_group_name_H-M   'P 1'
#
loop_
_entity.id
_entity.type
_entity.pdbx_description
1 polymer ?
#
loop_
_entity_poly.entity_id
_entity_poly.type
_entity_poly.pdbx_seq_one_letter_code
_entity_poly.pdbx_strand_id
1 'polypeptide(L)' 'MVKTYQYRIYPTTKQRKTLDAILEGCQTLYNQALAMWKQAYQKHGESLSYKIQANHLTPC' A
#
# COMPACT_ATOMS: atom_id res chain seq x y z
N MET A 1 23.27 -17.28 -19.02
CA MET A 1 23.34 -15.85 -19.38
C MET A 1 22.32 -15.09 -18.56
N VAL A 2 22.77 -14.35 -17.54
CA VAL A 2 21.88 -13.63 -16.61
C VAL A 2 21.46 -12.31 -17.26
N LYS A 3 20.21 -12.19 -17.72
CA LYS A 3 19.65 -10.99 -18.40
C LYS A 3 19.27 -9.85 -17.42
N THR A 4 20.00 -9.68 -16.32
CA THR A 4 19.48 -8.87 -15.19
C THR A 4 20.10 -7.48 -15.06
N TYR A 5 20.96 -7.05 -16.00
CA TYR A 5 21.69 -5.77 -15.84
C TYR A 5 21.31 -4.65 -16.79
N GLN A 6 20.42 -4.86 -17.77
CA GLN A 6 20.12 -3.81 -18.76
C GLN A 6 19.35 -2.62 -18.17
N TYR A 7 18.67 -2.80 -17.03
CA TYR A 7 17.80 -1.76 -16.43
C TYR A 7 18.00 -1.60 -14.92
N ARG A 8 19.23 -1.75 -14.41
CA ARG A 8 19.49 -1.52 -12.99
C ARG A 8 19.41 -0.02 -12.69
N ILE A 9 18.40 0.37 -11.92
CA ILE A 9 18.23 1.75 -11.46
C ILE A 9 19.14 1.95 -10.24
N TYR A 10 19.98 2.99 -10.29
CA TYR A 10 20.84 3.42 -9.18
C TYR A 10 20.31 4.74 -8.61
N PRO A 11 19.27 4.70 -7.76
CA PRO A 11 18.68 5.91 -7.23
C PRO A 11 19.67 6.68 -6.35
N THR A 12 19.59 8.00 -6.37
CA THR A 12 20.25 8.86 -5.39
C THR A 12 19.65 8.66 -4.01
N THR A 13 20.32 9.15 -2.96
CA THR A 13 19.77 9.08 -1.59
C THR A 13 18.42 9.76 -1.46
N LYS A 14 18.18 10.86 -2.20
CA LYS A 14 16.87 11.54 -2.23
C LYS A 14 15.81 10.64 -2.87
N GLN A 15 16.11 10.04 -4.02
CA GLN A 15 15.19 9.14 -4.71
C GLN A 15 14.85 7.90 -3.88
N ARG A 16 15.84 7.30 -3.19
CA ARG A 16 15.59 6.19 -2.26
C ARG A 16 14.58 6.58 -1.18
N LYS A 17 14.84 7.67 -0.46
CA LYS A 17 13.94 8.16 0.58
C LYS A 17 12.51 8.40 0.08
N THR A 18 12.37 8.94 -1.13
CA THR A 18 11.05 9.11 -1.75
C THR A 18 10.38 7.78 -2.05
N LEU A 19 11.11 6.81 -2.62
CA LEU A 19 10.58 5.47 -2.89
C LEU A 19 10.20 4.75 -1.59
N ASP A 20 11.03 4.85 -0.56
CA ASP A 20 10.79 4.25 0.76
C ASP A 20 9.52 4.83 1.39
N ALA A 21 9.36 6.17 1.37
CA ALA A 21 8.17 6.83 1.88
C ALA A 21 6.89 6.42 1.11
N ILE A 22 6.96 6.27 -0.21
CA ILE A 22 5.84 5.78 -1.03
C ILE A 22 5.50 4.34 -0.65
N LEU A 23 6.51 3.47 -0.52
CA LEU A 23 6.31 2.07 -0.16
C LEU A 23 5.70 1.92 1.23
N GLU A 24 6.21 2.65 2.21
CA GLU A 24 5.68 2.68 3.57
C GLU A 24 4.23 3.19 3.61
N GLY A 25 3.92 4.25 2.86
CA GLY A 25 2.57 4.79 2.70
C GLY A 25 1.62 3.75 2.10
N CYS A 26 2.00 3.13 0.98
CA CYS A 26 1.20 2.07 0.34
C CYS A 26 1.00 0.86 1.25
N GLN A 27 2.04 0.41 1.96
CA GLN A 27 1.96 -0.72 2.87
C GLN A 27 1.00 -0.44 4.02
N THR A 28 1.12 0.74 4.63
CA THR A 28 0.25 1.18 5.73
C THR A 28 -1.20 1.26 5.27
N LEU A 29 -1.44 1.91 4.13
CA LEU A 29 -2.77 2.06 3.53
C LEU A 29 -3.41 0.69 3.26
N TYR A 30 -2.68 -0.22 2.62
CA TYR A 30 -3.18 -1.57 2.32
C TYR A 30 -3.53 -2.35 3.59
N ASN A 31 -2.67 -2.31 4.61
CA ASN A 31 -2.89 -3.04 5.84
C ASN A 31 -4.09 -2.50 6.63
N GLN A 32 -4.26 -1.18 6.69
CA GLN A 32 -5.43 -0.55 7.29
C GLN A 32 -6.71 -0.96 6.54
N ALA A 33 -6.67 -0.89 5.21
CA ALA A 33 -7.77 -1.31 4.36
C ALA A 33 -8.16 -2.77 4.64
N LEU A 34 -7.18 -3.68 4.60
CA LEU A 34 -7.42 -5.11 4.85
C LEU A 34 -7.97 -5.37 6.26
N ALA A 35 -7.46 -4.66 7.28
CA ALA A 35 -7.94 -4.78 8.65
C ALA A 35 -9.41 -4.36 8.78
N MET A 36 -9.77 -3.20 8.22
CA MET A 36 -11.15 -2.73 8.18
C MET A 36 -12.09 -3.72 7.50
N TRP A 37 -11.66 -4.26 6.35
CA TRP A 37 -12.45 -5.22 5.59
C TRP A 37 -12.71 -6.49 6.41
N LYS A 38 -11.67 -7.05 7.05
CA LYS A 38 -11.81 -8.23 7.93
C LYS A 38 -12.75 -7.96 9.10
N GLN A 39 -12.64 -6.80 9.74
CA GLN A 39 -13.51 -6.44 10.85
C GLN A 39 -14.98 -6.30 10.43
N ALA A 40 -15.25 -5.67 9.27
CA ALA A 40 -16.60 -5.54 8.76
C ALA A 40 -17.22 -6.91 8.45
N TYR A 41 -16.47 -7.78 7.78
CA TYR A 41 -16.92 -9.13 7.45
C TYR A 41 -17.20 -9.96 8.72
N GLN A 42 -16.33 -9.87 9.73
CA GLN A 42 -16.53 -10.57 11.01
C GLN A 42 -17.76 -10.07 11.77
N LYS A 43 -18.09 -8.78 11.69
CA LYS A 43 -19.21 -8.17 12.44
C LYS A 43 -20.55 -8.31 11.72
N HIS A 44 -20.56 -8.19 10.40
CA HIS A 44 -21.78 -8.03 9.61
C HIS A 44 -21.99 -9.13 8.57
N GLY A 45 -21.01 -10.01 8.36
CA GLY A 45 -21.05 -11.05 7.32
C GLY A 45 -20.81 -10.52 5.91
N GLU A 46 -20.55 -9.22 5.76
CA GLU A 46 -20.42 -8.54 4.47
C GLU A 46 -19.19 -7.64 4.42
N SER A 47 -18.65 -7.47 3.21
CA SER A 47 -17.52 -6.59 2.94
C SER A 47 -17.92 -5.11 2.83
N LEU A 48 -17.00 -4.21 3.17
CA LEU A 48 -17.15 -2.78 2.91
C LEU A 48 -17.00 -2.45 1.42
N SER A 49 -17.81 -1.49 0.93
CA SER A 49 -17.59 -0.91 -0.39
C SER A 49 -16.33 -0.03 -0.37
N TYR A 50 -15.64 0.01 -1.52
CA TYR A 50 -14.42 0.81 -1.68
C TYR A 50 -14.62 2.28 -1.28
N LYS A 51 -15.75 2.90 -1.66
CA LYS A 51 -16.01 4.31 -1.37
C LYS A 51 -16.10 4.60 0.14
N ILE A 52 -16.72 3.70 0.89
CA ILE A 52 -16.82 3.82 2.35
C ILE A 52 -15.42 3.65 2.96
N GLN A 53 -14.72 2.60 2.55
CA GLN A 53 -13.38 2.29 3.04
C GLN A 53 -12.38 3.41 2.77
N ALA A 54 -12.40 4.00 1.57
CA ALA A 54 -11.53 5.11 1.18
C ALA A 54 -11.74 6.37 2.04
N ASN A 55 -12.96 6.65 2.49
CA ASN A 55 -13.25 7.79 3.36
C ASN A 55 -12.69 7.63 4.79
N HIS A 56 -12.40 6.40 5.21
CA HIS A 56 -11.89 6.08 6.55
C HIS A 56 -10.38 5.86 6.59
N LEU A 57 -9.72 5.82 5.43
CA LEU A 57 -8.28 5.64 5.33
C LEU A 57 -7.59 7.00 5.29
N THR A 58 -6.45 7.11 5.98
CA THR A 58 -5.62 8.31 5.93
C THR A 58 -4.97 8.42 4.53
N PRO A 59 -5.00 9.59 3.87
CA PRO A 59 -4.27 9.77 2.62
C PRO A 59 -2.76 9.61 2.86
N CYS A 60 -2.09 8.98 1.88
CA CYS A 60 -0.62 8.91 1.82
C CYS A 60 -0.04 10.19 1.21
#